data_AF-A0A1M7MQ67-F1
#
_entry.id   AF-A0A1M7MQ67-F1
#
_cell.length_a   1.000
_cell.length_b   1.000
_cell.length_c   1.000
_cell.angle_alpha   90.00
_cell.angle_beta   90.00
_cell.angle_gamma   90.00
#
_symmetry.space_group_name_H-M   'P 1'
#
loop_
_entity.id
_entity.type
_entity.pdbx_description
1 polymer ?
#
loop_
_entity_poly.entity_id
_entity_poly.type
_entity_poly.pdbx_seq_one_letter_code
_entity_poly.pdbx_strand_id
1 'polypeptide(L)'
;MREAACYIPNSVKHSFSIMLQKLQIWYTQLKASILSMLENAKLKFSFLKLGMAGEFTERAEKLGLLNLGDLMSVNLAKLKAHRDFNYIWYAEMLRMLKSQGLLHEFQKRTLEA
;
A
#
# COMPACT_ATOMS: atom_id res chain seq x y z
N MET A 1 49.55 -21.22 -35.21
CA MET A 1 48.61 -21.48 -34.10
C MET A 1 47.35 -20.70 -34.40
N ARG A 2 46.26 -21.34 -34.82
CA ARG A 2 44.99 -20.67 -35.14
C ARG A 2 44.04 -20.89 -33.97
N GLU A 3 43.65 -19.80 -33.33
CA GLU A 3 42.68 -19.78 -32.24
C GLU A 3 41.33 -20.31 -32.73
N ALA A 4 40.80 -21.33 -32.05
CA ALA A 4 39.45 -21.82 -32.28
C ALA A 4 38.46 -20.81 -31.69
N ALA A 5 38.01 -19.87 -32.51
CA ALA A 5 36.89 -19.00 -32.15
C ALA A 5 35.62 -19.87 -32.00
N CYS A 6 35.17 -20.05 -30.75
CA CYS A 6 33.98 -20.83 -30.45
C CYS A 6 32.74 -20.11 -31.00
N TYR A 7 32.20 -20.58 -32.13
CA TYR A 7 31.01 -20.02 -32.77
C TYR A 7 29.75 -20.50 -32.05
N ILE A 8 29.12 -19.60 -31.29
CA ILE A 8 27.81 -19.85 -30.67
C ILE A 8 26.71 -19.52 -31.69
N PRO A 9 25.88 -20.49 -32.12
CA PRO A 9 24.83 -20.28 -33.12
C PRO A 9 23.81 -19.23 -32.66
N ASN A 10 23.34 -18.38 -33.59
CA ASN A 10 22.33 -17.35 -33.30
C ASN A 10 21.00 -17.92 -32.76
N SER A 11 20.64 -19.16 -33.09
CA SER A 11 19.44 -19.82 -32.53
C SER A 11 19.52 -20.04 -31.02
N VAL A 12 20.71 -20.31 -30.50
CA VAL A 12 20.97 -20.52 -29.06
C VAL A 12 20.89 -19.18 -28.31
N LYS A 13 21.43 -18.10 -28.91
CA LYS A 13 21.32 -16.74 -28.37
C LYS A 13 19.87 -16.26 -28.30
N HIS A 14 19.09 -16.55 -29.35
CA HIS A 14 17.68 -16.17 -29.42
C HIS A 14 16.82 -16.94 -28.39
N SER A 15 17.05 -18.24 -28.26
CA SER A 15 16.35 -19.08 -27.27
C SER A 15 16.66 -18.65 -25.83
N PHE A 16 17.93 -18.31 -25.53
CA PHE A 16 18.33 -17.77 -24.23
C PHE A 16 17.68 -16.40 -23.95
N SER A 17 17.61 -15.52 -24.96
CA SER A 17 16.92 -14.24 -24.83
C SER A 17 15.42 -14.40 -24.52
N ILE A 18 14.73 -15.36 -25.15
CA ILE A 18 13.32 -15.65 -24.87
C ILE A 18 13.14 -16.17 -23.44
N MET A 19 14.02 -17.05 -22.96
CA MET A 19 13.98 -17.55 -21.59
C MET A 19 14.18 -16.42 -20.57
N LEU A 20 15.15 -15.53 -20.80
CA LEU A 20 15.38 -14.37 -19.95
C LEU A 20 14.17 -13.42 -19.95
N GLN A 21 13.54 -13.21 -21.11
CA GLN A 21 12.37 -12.34 -21.21
C GLN A 21 11.17 -12.92 -20.44
N LYS A 22 10.95 -14.23 -20.53
CA LYS A 22 9.91 -14.92 -19.74
C LYS A 22 10.18 -14.87 -18.25
N LEU A 23 11.44 -15.04 -17.83
CA LEU A 23 11.84 -14.91 -16.43
C LEU A 23 11.53 -13.50 -15.92
N GLN A 24 11.80 -12.47 -16.73
CA GLN A 24 11.56 -11.09 -16.35
C GLN A 24 10.07 -10.74 -16.24
N ILE A 25 9.27 -11.23 -17.19
CA ILE A 25 7.81 -11.11 -17.11
C ILE A 25 7.28 -11.78 -15.84
N TRP A 26 7.72 -13.02 -15.56
CA TRP A 26 7.31 -13.75 -14.37
C TRP A 26 7.70 -13.02 -13.08
N TYR A 27 8.93 -12.50 -12.99
CA TYR A 27 9.38 -11.72 -11.83
C TYR A 27 8.54 -10.45 -11.64
N THR A 28 8.23 -9.71 -12.72
CA THR A 28 7.40 -8.50 -12.61
C THR A 28 5.98 -8.81 -12.13
N GLN A 29 5.37 -9.90 -12.60
CA GLN A 29 4.05 -10.34 -12.13
C GLN A 29 4.08 -10.78 -10.67
N LEU A 30 5.07 -11.56 -10.27
CA LEU A 30 5.22 -11.98 -8.87
C LEU A 30 5.43 -10.76 -7.95
N LYS A 31 6.28 -9.82 -8.36
CA LYS A 31 6.54 -8.58 -7.62
C LYS A 31 5.27 -7.75 -7.45
N ALA A 32 4.47 -7.59 -8.52
CA ALA A 32 3.21 -6.86 -8.46
C ALA A 32 2.18 -7.53 -7.52
N SER A 33 2.06 -8.87 -7.57
CA SER A 33 1.18 -9.63 -6.67
C SER A 33 1.61 -9.53 -5.21
N ILE A 34 2.91 -9.61 -4.92
CA ILE A 34 3.42 -9.44 -3.55
C ILE A 34 3.18 -8.00 -3.05
N LEU A 35 3.39 -7.00 -3.92
CA LEU A 35 3.15 -5.60 -3.57
C LEU A 35 1.68 -5.35 -3.21
N SER A 36 0.74 -5.85 -4.01
CA SER A 36 -0.69 -5.69 -3.76
C SER A 36 -1.15 -6.44 -2.51
N MET A 37 -0.60 -7.62 -2.21
CA MET A 37 -0.87 -8.32 -0.95
C MET A 37 -0.35 -7.54 0.26
N LEU A 38 0.81 -6.89 0.16
CA LEU A 38 1.37 -6.08 1.23
C LEU A 38 0.56 -4.81 1.49
N GLU A 39 0.10 -4.13 0.44
CA GLU A 39 -0.77 -2.95 0.54
C GLU A 39 -2.09 -3.30 1.22
N ASN A 40 -2.71 -4.41 0.84
CA ASN A 40 -3.94 -4.90 1.49
C ASN A 40 -3.73 -5.30 2.95
N ALA A 41 -2.55 -5.82 3.29
CA ALA A 41 -2.21 -6.15 4.68
C ALA A 41 -2.05 -4.89 5.55
N LYS A 42 -1.53 -3.80 5.00
CA LYS A 42 -1.41 -2.51 5.71
C LYS A 42 -2.77 -1.94 6.13
N LEU A 43 -3.80 -2.14 5.32
CA LEU A 43 -5.16 -1.69 5.63
C LEU A 43 -5.78 -2.44 6.81
N LYS A 44 -5.30 -3.64 7.12
CA LYS A 44 -5.76 -4.45 8.27
C LYS A 44 -5.00 -4.15 9.56
N PHE A 45 -3.98 -3.28 9.53
CA PHE A 45 -3.25 -2.94 10.75
C PHE A 45 -4.09 -2.05 11.66
N SER A 46 -4.07 -2.39 12.95
CA SER A 46 -4.62 -1.55 14.01
C SER A 46 -3.76 -0.31 14.20
N PHE A 47 -4.35 0.77 14.70
CA PHE A 47 -3.66 2.04 14.92
C PHE A 47 -2.47 1.91 15.90
N LEU A 48 -2.57 1.02 16.89
CA LEU A 48 -1.46 0.68 17.78
C LEU A 48 -0.23 0.14 17.03
N LYS A 49 -0.44 -0.71 16.03
CA LYS A 49 0.65 -1.28 15.21
C LYS A 49 1.29 -0.24 14.29
N LEU A 50 0.58 0.85 14.01
CA LEU A 50 1.07 2.02 13.28
C LEU A 50 1.80 3.03 14.18
N GLY A 51 1.95 2.74 15.47
CA GLY A 51 2.65 3.59 16.43
C GLY A 51 1.81 4.76 16.96
N MET A 52 0.48 4.69 16.83
CA MET A 52 -0.42 5.72 17.37
C MET A 52 -0.54 5.59 18.89
N ALA A 53 -0.80 6.72 19.54
CA ALA A 53 -1.05 6.75 20.98
C ALA A 53 -2.28 5.88 21.35
N GLY A 54 -2.27 5.33 22.57
CA GLY A 54 -3.40 4.55 23.09
C GLY A 54 -4.69 5.37 23.11
N GLU A 55 -4.61 6.64 23.50
CA GLU A 55 -5.75 7.57 23.50
C GLU A 55 -6.33 7.81 22.10
N PHE A 56 -5.47 7.87 21.09
CA PHE A 56 -5.91 7.98 19.69
C PHE A 56 -6.70 6.73 19.27
N THR A 57 -6.19 5.55 19.64
CA THR A 57 -6.81 4.26 19.31
C THR A 57 -8.15 4.10 20.01
N GLU A 58 -8.24 4.41 21.31
CA GLU A 58 -9.49 4.32 22.07
C GLU A 58 -10.57 5.24 21.46
N ARG A 59 -10.18 6.44 21.02
CA ARG A 59 -11.11 7.35 20.35
C ARG A 59 -11.50 6.84 18.96
N ALA A 60 -10.57 6.25 18.21
CA ALA A 60 -10.88 5.61 16.94
C ALA A 60 -11.91 4.47 17.12
N GLU A 61 -11.72 3.62 18.13
CA GLU A 61 -12.65 2.54 18.46
C GLU A 61 -14.04 3.07 18.84
N LYS A 62 -14.12 4.14 19.63
CA LYS A 62 -15.39 4.84 19.94
C LYS A 62 -16.08 5.42 18.71
N LEU A 63 -15.32 5.77 17.68
CA LEU A 63 -15.82 6.24 16.39
C LEU A 63 -16.15 5.07 15.42
N GLY A 64 -15.99 3.82 15.88
CA GLY A 64 -16.21 2.61 15.06
C GLY A 64 -15.10 2.31 14.06
N LEU A 65 -13.91 2.90 14.26
CA LEU A 65 -12.74 2.74 13.40
C LEU A 65 -11.75 1.81 14.10
N LEU A 66 -11.58 0.59 13.59
CA LEU A 66 -10.71 -0.43 14.18
C LEU A 66 -9.38 -0.54 13.43
N ASN A 67 -9.41 -0.27 12.13
CA ASN A 67 -8.26 -0.38 11.26
C ASN A 67 -8.21 0.77 10.24
N LEU A 68 -7.09 0.82 9.53
CA LEU A 68 -6.82 1.83 8.51
C LEU A 68 -7.78 1.75 7.32
N GLY A 69 -8.25 0.55 6.97
CA GLY A 69 -9.25 0.34 5.91
C GLY A 69 -10.62 0.95 6.23
N ASP A 70 -11.08 0.81 7.47
CA ASP A 70 -12.31 1.43 7.98
C ASP A 70 -12.20 2.95 7.86
N LEU A 71 -11.04 3.49 8.25
CA LEU A 71 -10.74 4.91 8.19
C LEU A 71 -10.72 5.43 6.75
N MET A 72 -10.12 4.69 5.81
CA MET A 72 -10.06 5.04 4.38
C MET A 72 -11.42 4.97 3.67
N SER A 73 -12.43 4.38 4.31
CA SER A 73 -13.78 4.21 3.78
C SER A 73 -14.83 4.98 4.60
N VAL A 74 -14.39 5.76 5.59
CA VAL A 74 -15.29 6.45 6.50
C VAL A 74 -15.99 7.60 5.79
N ASN A 75 -17.29 7.76 6.05
CA ASN A 75 -17.99 8.96 5.64
C ASN A 75 -17.64 10.10 6.60
N LEU A 76 -16.88 11.08 6.11
CA LEU A 76 -16.38 12.20 6.91
C LEU A 76 -17.51 13.05 7.52
N ALA A 77 -18.65 13.19 6.82
CA ALA A 77 -19.79 13.95 7.34
C ALA A 77 -20.41 13.24 8.55
N LYS A 78 -20.59 11.91 8.48
CA LYS A 78 -21.04 11.10 9.62
C LYS A 78 -20.03 11.11 10.76
N LEU A 79 -18.75 11.07 10.44
CA LEU A 79 -17.68 11.09 11.44
C LEU A 79 -17.66 12.42 12.20
N LYS A 80 -17.76 13.55 11.49
CA LYS A 80 -17.80 14.89 12.09
C LYS A 80 -19.05 15.14 12.95
N ALA A 81 -20.16 14.47 12.64
CA ALA A 81 -21.40 14.55 13.42
C ALA A 81 -21.34 13.71 14.71
N HIS A 82 -20.35 12.85 14.89
CA HIS A 82 -20.23 11.99 16.07
C HIS A 82 -19.77 12.79 17.29
N ARG A 83 -20.36 12.53 18.47
CA ARG A 83 -20.07 13.27 19.72
C ARG A 83 -18.60 13.16 20.17
N ASP A 84 -17.98 12.02 19.87
CA ASP A 84 -16.60 11.72 20.27
C ASP A 84 -15.58 12.25 19.23
N PHE A 85 -16.05 12.91 18.17
CA PHE A 85 -15.19 13.53 17.17
C PHE A 85 -14.49 14.76 17.74
N ASN A 86 -13.20 14.89 17.42
CA ASN A 86 -12.38 16.02 17.84
C ASN A 86 -11.45 16.43 16.69
N TYR A 87 -11.36 17.73 16.42
CA TYR A 87 -10.46 18.30 15.42
C TYR A 87 -8.97 18.06 15.72
N ILE A 88 -8.58 17.98 16.99
CA ILE A 88 -7.19 17.65 17.37
C ILE A 88 -6.86 16.22 16.96
N TRP A 89 -7.76 15.28 17.29
CA TRP A 89 -7.64 13.88 16.89
C TRP A 89 -7.66 13.73 15.37
N TYR A 90 -8.51 14.49 14.68
CA TYR A 90 -8.57 14.50 13.23
C TYR A 90 -7.25 14.99 12.60
N ALA A 91 -6.64 16.05 13.14
CA ALA A 91 -5.35 16.53 12.67
C ALA A 91 -4.24 15.47 12.88
N GLU A 92 -4.25 14.78 14.01
CA GLU A 92 -3.31 13.68 14.30
C GLU A 92 -3.49 12.51 13.32
N MET A 93 -4.73 12.16 13.02
CA MET A 93 -5.08 11.16 12.01
C MET A 93 -4.57 11.54 10.61
N LEU A 94 -4.74 12.80 10.19
CA LEU A 94 -4.20 13.28 8.91
C LEU A 94 -2.67 13.20 8.85
N ARG A 95 -1.98 13.47 9.97
CA ARG A 95 -0.52 13.31 10.06
C ARG A 95 -0.10 11.85 9.92
N MET A 96 -0.84 10.93 10.54
CA MET A 96 -0.62 9.48 10.38
C MET A 96 -0.84 9.06 8.92
N LEU A 97 -1.94 9.47 8.28
CA LEU A 97 -2.18 9.16 6.87
C LEU A 97 -1.07 9.72 5.97
N LYS A 98 -0.53 10.89 6.29
CA LYS A 98 0.61 11.48 5.58
C LYS A 98 1.88 10.64 5.73
N SER A 99 2.19 10.14 6.93
CA SER A 99 3.38 9.31 7.15
C SER A 99 3.29 7.96 6.44
N GLN A 100 2.07 7.44 6.25
CA GLN A 100 1.80 6.21 5.50
C GLN A 100 1.65 6.43 3.98
N GLY A 101 1.71 7.68 3.49
CA GLY A 101 1.52 8.02 2.08
C GLY A 101 0.08 7.90 1.58
N LEU A 102 -0.90 7.74 2.47
CA LEU A 102 -2.31 7.49 2.15
C LEU A 102 -3.17 8.76 2.17
N LEU A 103 -2.62 9.88 2.65
CA LEU A 103 -3.36 11.14 2.76
C LEU A 103 -3.97 11.60 1.42
N HIS A 104 -3.22 11.46 0.32
CA HIS A 104 -3.69 11.89 -0.99
C HIS A 104 -4.90 11.07 -1.46
N GLU A 105 -4.85 9.74 -1.27
CA GLU A 105 -5.96 8.86 -1.60
C GLU A 105 -7.19 9.13 -0.73
N PHE A 106 -6.98 9.37 0.56
CA PHE A 106 -8.05 9.70 1.50
C PHE A 106 -8.77 10.99 1.10
N GLN A 107 -8.00 12.04 0.78
CA GLN A 107 -8.54 13.32 0.31
C GLN A 107 -9.31 13.16 -0.99
N LYS A 108 -8.79 12.40 -1.96
CA LYS A 108 -9.48 12.13 -3.22
C LYS A 108 -10.86 11.50 -2.98
N ARG A 109 -10.91 10.44 -2.16
CA ARG A 109 -12.17 9.74 -1.83
C ARG A 109 -13.16 10.59 -1.05
N THR A 110 -12.68 11.57 -0.29
CA THR A 110 -13.51 12.38 0.61
C THR A 110 -13.96 13.70 -0.04
N LEU A 111 -13.18 14.26 -0.96
CA LEU A 111 -13.48 15.52 -1.65
C LEU A 111 -14.27 15.31 -2.95
N GLU A 112 -14.16 14.13 -3.57
CA GLU A 112 -14.91 13.78 -4.80
C GLU A 112 -16.25 13.06 -4.51
N ALA A 113 -16.66 12.94 -3.24
CA ALA A 113 -17.89 12.26 -2.79
C ALA A 113 -18.90 13.24 -2.17
#